data_AF-A0A7C1SY46-F1
#
_entry.id   AF-A0A7C1SY46-F1
#
_cell.length_a   1.000
_cell.length_b   1.000
_cell.length_c   1.000
_cell.angle_alpha   90.00
_cell.angle_beta   90.00
_cell.angle_gamma   90.00
#
_symmetry.space_group_name_H-M   'P 1'
#
loop_
_entity.id
_entity.type
_entity.pdbx_description
1 polymer ?
#
loop_
_entity_poly.entity_id
_entity_poly.type
_entity_poly.pdbx_seq_one_letter_code
_entity_poly.pdbx_strand_id
1 'polypeptide(L)'
;YCHVTAARTNFAQYADVKWAFYIANFFAELGGEEVFFEQIKQNYGRMYFAVAIKPEAEAKAMTIDRSFRNNGLLFQTVDPKEALRNVLMLGARDAELRKIIAKL
;
A
#
# COMPACT_ATOMS: atom_id res chain seq x y z
N TYR A 1 7.96 -14.40 -7.07
CA TYR A 1 6.62 -14.10 -7.62
C TYR A 1 5.95 -13.06 -6.73
N CYS A 2 5.42 -11.97 -7.30
CA CYS A 2 4.73 -10.87 -6.61
C CYS A 2 3.39 -10.64 -7.32
N HIS A 3 2.30 -10.60 -6.55
CA HIS A 3 0.97 -10.30 -7.08
C HIS A 3 0.63 -8.83 -6.78
N VAL A 4 0.04 -8.14 -7.75
CA VAL A 4 -0.28 -6.70 -7.65
C VAL A 4 -1.73 -6.47 -8.02
N THR A 5 -2.45 -5.74 -7.18
CA THR A 5 -3.81 -5.27 -7.44
C THR A 5 -3.83 -3.75 -7.30
N ALA A 6 -4.28 -3.04 -8.34
CA ALA A 6 -4.42 -1.59 -8.30
C ALA A 6 -5.89 -1.18 -8.05
N ALA A 7 -6.10 -0.15 -7.24
CA ALA A 7 -7.42 0.37 -6.91
C ALA A 7 -7.39 1.89 -6.74
N ARG A 8 -8.57 2.52 -6.72
CA ARG A 8 -8.72 3.96 -6.49
C ARG A 8 -9.86 4.18 -5.50
N THR A 9 -9.63 5.04 -4.52
CA THR A 9 -10.66 5.39 -3.54
C THR A 9 -10.68 6.90 -3.31
N ASN A 10 -11.90 7.45 -3.22
CA ASN A 10 -12.10 8.84 -2.83
C ASN A 10 -12.21 8.91 -1.31
N PHE A 11 -11.30 9.62 -0.65
CA PHE A 11 -11.38 9.89 0.78
C PHE A 11 -12.22 11.15 0.94
N ALA A 12 -13.29 11.12 1.74
CA ALA A 12 -14.25 12.22 1.88
C ALA A 12 -13.66 13.61 2.24
N GLN A 13 -12.37 13.71 2.56
CA GLN A 13 -11.64 14.96 2.79
C GLN A 13 -10.24 15.02 2.14
N TYR A 14 -9.76 13.95 1.50
CA TYR A 14 -8.47 13.90 0.83
C TYR A 14 -8.69 13.51 -0.64
N ALA A 15 -8.22 14.36 -1.54
CA ALA A 15 -8.29 14.19 -2.99
C ALA A 15 -8.07 12.74 -3.42
N ASP A 16 -8.87 12.25 -4.38
CA ASP A 16 -8.83 10.89 -4.97
C ASP A 16 -7.46 10.22 -4.93
N VAL A 17 -7.15 9.50 -3.83
CA VAL A 17 -5.88 8.81 -3.69
C VAL A 17 -5.98 7.51 -4.49
N LYS A 18 -5.20 7.43 -5.56
CA LYS A 18 -4.98 6.16 -6.25
C LYS A 18 -3.93 5.37 -5.47
N TRP A 19 -4.12 4.08 -5.34
CA TRP A 19 -3.20 3.22 -4.59
C TRP A 19 -3.08 1.84 -5.24
N ALA A 20 -1.97 1.17 -4.98
CA ALA A 20 -1.76 -0.21 -5.41
C ALA A 20 -1.38 -1.06 -4.20
N PHE A 21 -1.94 -2.26 -4.13
CA PHE A 21 -1.71 -3.25 -3.10
C PHE A 21 -0.90 -4.42 -3.68
N TYR A 22 0.10 -4.84 -2.93
CA TYR A 22 1.07 -5.84 -3.34
C TYR A 22 1.10 -6.97 -2.33
N ILE A 23 1.18 -8.19 -2.85
CA ILE A 23 1.45 -9.43 -2.10
C ILE A 23 2.76 -9.99 -2.61
N ALA A 24 3.81 -9.85 -1.80
CA ALA A 24 5.14 -10.36 -2.10
C ALA A 24 5.40 -11.64 -1.33
N ASN A 25 6.02 -12.64 -1.97
CA ASN A 25 6.48 -13.86 -1.31
C ASN A 25 7.87 -13.69 -0.64
N PHE A 26 8.23 -12.45 -0.31
CA PHE A 26 9.46 -12.08 0.35
C PHE A 26 9.18 -10.87 1.25
N PHE A 27 10.02 -10.66 2.25
CA PHE A 27 10.01 -9.46 3.06
C PHE A 27 11.16 -8.54 2.65
N ALA A 28 10.90 -7.25 2.56
CA ALA A 28 11.90 -6.21 2.33
C ALA A 28 11.48 -4.95 3.12
N GLU A 29 12.43 -4.25 3.72
CA GLU A 29 12.15 -2.97 4.37
C GLU A 29 11.90 -1.89 3.30
N LEU A 30 10.70 -1.29 3.30
CA LEU A 30 10.32 -0.30 2.29
C LEU A 30 10.63 1.11 2.82
N GLY A 31 11.71 1.73 2.34
CA GLY A 31 12.06 3.12 2.65
C GLY A 31 13.38 3.34 3.40
N GLY A 32 14.25 2.33 3.49
CA GLY A 32 15.65 2.53 3.90
C GLY A 32 16.50 3.19 2.81
N GLU A 33 17.68 3.71 3.19
CA GLU A 33 18.72 4.22 2.28
C GLU A 33 19.09 3.18 1.20
N GLU A 34 19.78 3.62 0.14
CA GLU A 34 19.98 3.06 -1.23
C GLU A 34 20.22 1.54 -1.40
N VAL A 35 20.29 0.76 -0.33
CA VAL A 35 20.62 -0.66 -0.30
C VAL A 35 19.36 -1.54 -0.15
N PHE A 36 18.41 -1.36 -1.06
CA PHE A 36 17.12 -2.08 -1.13
C PHE A 36 17.25 -3.62 -1.15
N PHE A 37 18.37 -4.16 -1.65
CA PHE A 37 18.55 -5.59 -1.87
C PHE A 37 19.26 -6.34 -0.73
N GLU A 38 19.90 -5.66 0.23
CA GLU A 38 20.66 -6.35 1.29
C GLU A 38 19.80 -6.87 2.44
N GLN A 39 18.53 -6.44 2.52
CA GLN A 39 17.61 -6.82 3.60
C GLN A 39 16.48 -7.76 3.16
N ILE A 40 16.59 -8.38 1.97
CA ILE A 40 15.61 -9.36 1.51
C ILE A 40 15.81 -10.66 2.30
N LYS A 41 15.04 -10.82 3.39
CA LYS A 41 14.96 -12.10 4.10
C LYS A 41 14.09 -13.05 3.28
N GLN A 42 14.73 -13.98 2.58
CA GLN A 42 14.07 -15.08 1.88
C GLN A 42 13.43 -16.10 2.84
N ASN A 43 13.75 -16.03 4.14
CA ASN A 43 13.21 -16.92 5.15
C ASN A 43 11.78 -16.50 5.57
N TYR A 44 10.81 -16.99 4.79
CA TYR A 44 9.44 -17.34 5.21
C TYR A 44 8.52 -16.24 5.76
N GLY A 45 8.24 -15.21 4.97
CA GLY A 45 7.09 -14.35 5.20
C GLY A 45 6.49 -13.82 3.90
N ARG A 46 5.16 -13.96 3.72
CA ARG A 46 4.44 -13.13 2.76
C ARG A 46 4.42 -11.71 3.31
N MET A 47 4.73 -10.74 2.47
CA MET A 47 4.63 -9.32 2.80
C MET A 47 3.47 -8.70 2.04
N TYR A 48 2.70 -7.90 2.74
CA TYR A 48 1.55 -7.17 2.26
C TYR A 48 1.81 -5.68 2.42
N PHE A 49 1.72 -4.92 1.34
CA PHE A 49 1.94 -3.48 1.41
C PHE A 49 1.10 -2.74 0.38
N ALA A 50 0.78 -1.49 0.68
CA ALA A 50 0.14 -0.60 -0.27
C ALA A 50 0.93 0.70 -0.43
N VAL A 51 0.97 1.19 -1.65
CA VAL A 51 1.61 2.47 -2.00
C VAL A 51 0.62 3.42 -2.65
N ALA A 52 0.74 4.70 -2.36
CA ALA A 52 0.08 5.74 -3.11
C ALA A 52 0.70 5.83 -4.51
N ILE A 53 -0.13 6.00 -5.53
CA ILE A 53 0.31 6.14 -6.92
C ILE A 53 -0.31 7.39 -7.52
N LYS A 54 0.39 8.02 -8.45
CA LYS A 54 -0.10 9.17 -9.22
C LYS A 54 0.22 8.98 -10.70
N PRO A 55 -0.60 9.57 -11.60
CA PRO A 55 -0.21 9.64 -13.00
C PRO A 55 1.08 10.46 -13.13
N GLU A 56 2.02 9.94 -13.89
CA GLU A 56 3.19 10.71 -14.31
C GLU A 56 2.75 11.74 -15.37
N ALA A 57 3.25 12.98 -15.28
CA ALA A 57 2.80 14.06 -16.13
C ALA A 57 3.21 13.88 -17.60
N GLU A 58 4.35 13.25 -17.83
CA GLU A 58 5.00 13.15 -19.14
C GLU A 58 4.91 11.74 -19.75
N ALA A 59 4.70 10.72 -18.93
CA ALA A 59 4.53 9.35 -19.37
C ALA A 59 3.10 8.86 -19.07
N LYS A 60 2.55 7.99 -19.93
CA LYS A 60 1.31 7.24 -19.63
C LYS A 60 1.53 6.15 -18.57
N ALA A 61 2.38 6.42 -17.59
CA ALA A 61 2.77 5.51 -16.53
C ALA A 61 2.19 5.99 -15.19
N MET A 62 1.99 5.03 -14.28
CA MET A 62 1.65 5.30 -12.89
C MET A 62 2.94 5.22 -12.07
N THR A 63 3.26 6.27 -11.32
CA THR A 63 4.44 6.32 -10.45
C THR A 63 4.03 6.35 -8.98
N ILE A 64 4.95 5.98 -8.09
CA ILE A 64 4.73 6.06 -6.65
C ILE A 64 4.63 7.52 -6.22
N ASP A 65 3.55 7.87 -5.52
CA ASP A 65 3.37 9.21 -5.00
C ASP A 65 4.09 9.40 -3.66
N ARG A 66 5.34 9.87 -3.75
CA ARG A 66 6.20 10.16 -2.59
C ARG A 66 5.76 11.33 -1.72
N SER A 67 4.69 12.07 -2.11
CA SER A 67 4.12 13.09 -1.22
C SER A 67 3.52 12.49 0.05
N PHE A 68 3.15 11.20 0.03
CA PHE A 68 2.72 10.45 1.19
C PHE A 68 3.93 9.85 1.92
N ARG A 69 4.22 10.35 3.14
CA ARG A 69 5.26 9.81 4.04
C ARG A 69 6.66 9.65 3.40
N ASN A 70 7.00 10.51 2.42
CA ASN A 70 8.27 10.55 1.66
C ASN A 70 8.60 9.33 0.79
N ASN A 71 8.05 8.15 1.08
CA ASN A 71 8.28 6.90 0.33
C ASN A 71 7.02 6.39 -0.39
N GLY A 72 5.88 7.06 -0.24
CA GLY A 72 4.59 6.66 -0.80
C GLY A 72 3.95 5.46 -0.10
N LEU A 73 4.52 4.96 1.00
CA LEU A 73 4.04 3.77 1.71
C LEU A 73 2.82 4.11 2.58
N LEU A 74 1.69 3.46 2.27
CA LEU A 74 0.46 3.60 3.05
C LEU A 74 0.46 2.67 4.25
N PHE A 75 0.83 1.41 4.04
CA PHE A 75 1.09 0.42 5.08
C PHE A 75 1.99 -0.70 4.58
N GLN A 76 2.60 -1.42 5.52
CA GLN A 76 3.36 -2.64 5.30
C GLN A 76 3.12 -3.59 6.49
N THR A 77 2.83 -4.86 6.23
CA THR A 77 2.66 -5.89 7.27
C THR A 77 2.95 -7.29 6.72
N VAL A 78 3.19 -8.23 7.61
CA VAL A 78 3.27 -9.68 7.31
C VAL A 78 2.01 -10.44 7.75
N ASP A 79 1.11 -9.78 8.51
CA ASP A 79 -0.14 -10.38 8.95
C ASP A 79 -1.24 -10.19 7.86
N PRO A 80 -1.76 -11.27 7.27
CA PRO A 80 -2.82 -11.18 6.27
C PRO A 80 -4.14 -10.58 6.80
N LYS A 81 -4.44 -10.72 8.10
CA LYS A 81 -5.64 -10.13 8.71
C LYS A 81 -5.51 -8.62 8.81
N GLU A 82 -4.35 -8.16 9.28
CA GLU A 82 -4.03 -6.75 9.32
C GLU A 82 -4.02 -6.14 7.91
N ALA A 83 -3.43 -6.85 6.93
CA ALA A 83 -3.42 -6.44 5.53
C ALA A 83 -4.84 -6.25 4.98
N LEU A 84 -5.74 -7.22 5.20
CA LEU A 84 -7.14 -7.13 4.78
C LEU A 84 -7.83 -5.93 5.41
N ARG A 85 -7.68 -5.75 6.73
CA ARG A 85 -8.27 -4.61 7.44
C ARG A 85 -7.76 -3.28 6.88
N ASN A 86 -6.46 -3.16 6.64
CA ASN A 86 -5.86 -1.96 6.09
C ASN A 86 -6.36 -1.66 4.67
N VAL A 87 -6.47 -2.67 3.80
CA VAL A 87 -7.05 -2.52 2.46
C VAL A 87 -8.51 -2.06 2.52
N LEU A 88 -9.32 -2.66 3.41
CA LEU A 88 -10.71 -2.25 3.61
C LEU A 88 -10.80 -0.79 4.09
N MET A 89 -9.92 -0.40 5.02
CA MET A 89 -9.85 0.99 5.52
C MET A 89 -9.44 1.98 4.42
N LEU A 90 -8.52 1.60 3.53
CA LEU A 90 -8.17 2.41 2.35
C LEU A 90 -9.34 2.55 1.38
N GLY A 91 -10.15 1.49 1.24
CA GLY A 91 -11.35 1.46 0.41
C GLY A 91 -12.58 2.14 1.02
N ALA A 92 -12.56 2.42 2.33
CA ALA A 92 -13.72 2.93 3.05
C ALA A 92 -13.96 4.42 2.80
N ARG A 93 -15.04 4.71 2.05
CA ARG A 93 -15.40 6.04 1.56
C ARG A 93 -16.09 6.92 2.60
N ASP A 94 -16.78 6.32 3.57
CA ASP A 94 -17.53 7.01 4.61
C ASP A 94 -17.15 6.56 6.03
N ALA A 95 -17.59 7.34 7.02
CA ALA A 95 -17.25 7.11 8.43
C ALA A 95 -17.98 5.91 9.05
N GLU A 96 -19.12 5.49 8.50
CA GLU A 96 -19.91 4.37 9.02
C GLU A 96 -19.25 3.04 8.65
N LEU A 97 -18.87 2.89 7.38
CA LEU A 97 -18.12 1.76 6.88
C LEU A 97 -16.78 1.60 7.62
N ARG A 98 -16.09 2.71 7.91
CA ARG A 98 -14.87 2.70 8.75
C ARG A 98 -15.13 2.16 10.16
N LYS A 99 -16.25 2.53 10.78
CA LYS A 99 -16.63 2.02 12.11
C LYS A 99 -16.91 0.52 12.09
N ILE A 100 -17.51 0.01 11.00
CA ILE A 100 -17.75 -1.42 10.81
C ILE A 100 -16.41 -2.16 10.69
N ILE A 101 -15.53 -1.69 9.81
CA ILE A 101 -14.22 -2.31 9.57
C ILE A 101 -13.34 -2.28 10.83
N ALA A 102 -13.41 -1.22 11.64
CA ALA A 102 -12.64 -1.11 12.88
C ALA A 102 -13.02 -2.16 13.96
N LYS A 103 -14.19 -2.79 13.83
CA LYS A 103 -14.68 -3.83 14.74
C LYS A 103 -14.33 -5.26 14.28
N LEU A 104 -13.69 -5.41 13.12
CA LEU A 104 -13.13 -6.66 12.61
C LEU A 104 -11.75 -6.91 13.23
#